data_AF-A0A6P4XMK7-F1
#
_entry.id   AF-A0A6P4XMK7-F1
#
_cell.length_a   1.000
_cell.length_b   1.000
_cell.length_c   1.000
_cell.angle_alpha   90.00
_cell.angle_beta   90.00
_cell.angle_gamma   90.00
#
_symmetry.space_group_name_H-M   'P 1'
#
loop_
_entity.id
_entity.type
_entity.pdbx_description
1 polymer ?
#
loop_
_entity_poly.entity_id
_entity_poly.type
_entity_poly.pdbx_seq_one_letter_code
_entity_poly.pdbx_strand_id
1 'polypeptide(L)'
;DVVPSRVKELLRKSSKDRTEEEAETIVRTMQKMPDFALFPFEIQKQLCQVAWYDSFGTGRVIIREGHAADGFYFVLSGRLVESYAAEDEANTVLRHGMKFGERELLTRTKRRSTVLTQERTELFCVHAQDYDRIFNLQEDRETANLNVCRHISIFKLWPFQKLLEHPDAWTMQNYQPGFVIVPDSRRCDWIYVVKTVRTVNG
;
A
#
# COMPACT_ATOMS: atom_id res chain seq x y z
N ASP A 1 13.16 -16.26 11.72
CA ASP A 1 12.58 -15.42 10.66
C ASP A 1 11.12 -15.13 10.93
N VAL A 2 10.69 -13.89 10.69
CA VAL A 2 9.30 -13.47 10.89
C VAL A 2 8.36 -14.10 9.85
N VAL A 3 8.88 -14.41 8.66
CA VAL A 3 8.20 -15.16 7.60
C VAL A 3 8.84 -16.55 7.45
N PRO A 4 8.07 -17.65 7.49
CA PRO A 4 8.61 -19.00 7.35
C PRO A 4 9.30 -19.23 6.00
N SER A 5 10.38 -20.02 5.96
CA SER A 5 11.11 -20.36 4.73
C SER A 5 10.21 -20.93 3.63
N ARG A 6 9.23 -21.77 4.02
CA ARG A 6 8.23 -22.32 3.10
C ARG A 6 7.46 -21.23 2.35
N VAL A 7 7.08 -20.14 3.02
CA VAL A 7 6.36 -19.02 2.40
C VAL A 7 7.27 -18.27 1.43
N LYS A 8 8.55 -18.08 1.80
CA LYS A 8 9.56 -17.48 0.91
C LYS A 8 9.76 -18.32 -0.35
N GLU A 9 9.74 -19.65 -0.25
CA GLU A 9 9.80 -20.56 -1.41
C GLU A 9 8.57 -20.43 -2.30
N LEU A 10 7.37 -20.41 -1.73
CA LEU A 10 6.13 -20.24 -2.50
C LEU A 10 6.08 -18.89 -3.24
N LEU A 11 6.61 -17.83 -2.63
CA LEU A 11 6.75 -16.52 -3.26
C LEU A 11 7.85 -16.45 -4.33
N ARG A 12 8.78 -17.42 -4.37
CA ARG A 12 9.76 -17.54 -5.47
C ARG A 12 9.21 -18.32 -6.66
N LYS A 13 8.13 -19.09 -6.49
CA LYS A 13 7.42 -19.71 -7.60
C LYS A 13 6.81 -18.63 -8.49
N SER A 14 6.82 -18.87 -9.80
CA SER A 14 6.03 -18.09 -10.75
C SER A 14 4.57 -18.02 -10.30
N SER A 15 3.96 -16.84 -10.42
CA SER A 15 2.55 -16.63 -10.08
C SER A 15 1.59 -17.53 -10.88
N LYS A 16 2.01 -17.98 -12.07
CA LYS A 16 1.24 -18.90 -12.93
C LYS A 16 1.21 -20.34 -12.40
N ASP A 17 2.23 -20.73 -11.63
CA ASP A 17 2.41 -22.09 -11.11
C ASP A 17 1.98 -22.21 -9.63
N ARG A 18 1.49 -21.11 -9.05
CA ARG A 18 1.04 -21.03 -7.67
C ARG A 18 -0.41 -21.48 -7.58
N THR A 19 -0.67 -22.53 -6.80
CA THR A 19 -2.03 -23.03 -6.58
C THR A 19 -2.79 -22.14 -5.61
N GLU A 20 -4.12 -22.25 -5.58
CA GLU A 20 -4.94 -21.51 -4.61
C GLU A 20 -4.57 -21.87 -3.16
N GLU A 21 -4.33 -23.15 -2.87
CA GLU A 21 -3.91 -23.60 -1.53
C GLU A 21 -2.56 -23.00 -1.10
N GLU A 22 -1.62 -22.88 -2.03
CA GLU A 22 -0.34 -22.22 -1.77
C GLU A 22 -0.53 -20.71 -1.55
N ALA A 23 -1.38 -20.05 -2.34
CA ALA A 23 -1.73 -18.65 -2.12
C ALA A 23 -2.38 -18.45 -0.74
N GLU A 24 -3.30 -19.32 -0.32
CA GLU A 24 -3.92 -19.28 1.01
C GLU A 24 -2.89 -19.47 2.14
N THR A 25 -1.89 -20.32 1.92
CA THR A 25 -0.77 -20.49 2.86
C THR A 25 0.02 -19.18 3.04
N ILE A 26 0.26 -18.46 1.94
CA ILE A 26 0.89 -17.13 1.98
C ILE A 26 -0.03 -16.14 2.71
N VAL A 27 -1.33 -16.11 2.40
CA VAL A 27 -2.32 -15.23 3.05
C VAL A 27 -2.29 -15.40 4.58
N ARG A 28 -2.34 -16.63 5.09
CA ARG A 28 -2.31 -16.90 6.55
C ARG A 28 -1.08 -16.33 7.25
N THR A 29 0.03 -16.24 6.52
CA THR A 29 1.27 -15.65 7.03
C THR A 29 1.22 -14.12 6.95
N MET A 30 0.82 -13.59 5.80
CA MET A 30 0.75 -12.15 5.54
C MET A 30 -0.32 -11.46 6.39
N GLN A 31 -1.40 -12.14 6.78
CA GLN A 31 -2.44 -11.62 7.67
C GLN A 31 -1.93 -11.22 9.07
N LYS A 32 -0.74 -11.69 9.46
CA LYS A 32 -0.09 -11.26 10.70
C LYS A 32 0.58 -9.88 10.57
N MET A 33 0.69 -9.35 9.35
CA MET A 33 1.27 -8.05 9.07
C MET A 33 0.18 -6.97 9.15
N PRO A 34 0.37 -5.91 9.95
CA PRO A 34 -0.65 -4.89 10.18
C PRO A 34 -1.21 -4.28 8.90
N ASP A 35 -0.36 -3.76 7.99
CA ASP A 35 -0.85 -3.07 6.81
C ASP A 35 -1.51 -4.02 5.80
N PHE A 36 -1.03 -5.27 5.74
CA PHE A 36 -1.62 -6.29 4.88
C PHE A 36 -3.02 -6.71 5.36
N ALA A 37 -3.20 -6.85 6.68
CA ALA A 37 -4.47 -7.24 7.29
C ALA A 37 -5.60 -6.22 7.07
N LEU A 38 -5.27 -4.97 6.69
CA LEU A 38 -6.23 -3.92 6.39
C LEU A 38 -6.94 -4.08 5.04
N PHE A 39 -6.38 -4.89 4.13
CA PHE A 39 -7.03 -5.15 2.85
C PHE A 39 -8.20 -6.12 3.02
N PRO A 40 -9.29 -5.99 2.22
CA PRO A 40 -10.33 -7.01 2.17
C PRO A 40 -9.75 -8.39 1.85
N PHE A 41 -10.34 -9.45 2.38
CA PHE A 41 -9.84 -10.81 2.20
C PHE A 41 -9.65 -11.21 0.73
N GLU A 42 -10.55 -10.76 -0.15
CA GLU A 42 -10.45 -10.99 -1.58
C GLU A 42 -9.19 -10.35 -2.20
N ILE A 43 -8.89 -9.10 -1.80
CA ILE A 43 -7.66 -8.40 -2.23
C ILE A 43 -6.43 -9.11 -1.67
N GLN A 44 -6.48 -9.60 -0.41
CA GLN A 44 -5.38 -10.36 0.17
C GLN A 44 -5.08 -11.64 -0.65
N LYS A 45 -6.11 -12.41 -1.03
CA LYS A 45 -5.97 -13.59 -1.89
C LYS A 45 -5.32 -13.23 -3.22
N GLN A 46 -5.81 -12.19 -3.89
CA GLN A 46 -5.30 -11.77 -5.20
C GLN A 46 -3.84 -11.29 -5.11
N LEU A 47 -3.47 -10.53 -4.08
CA LEU A 47 -2.08 -10.12 -3.84
C LEU A 47 -1.17 -11.33 -3.64
N CYS A 48 -1.58 -12.30 -2.82
CA CYS A 48 -0.80 -13.52 -2.57
C CYS A 48 -0.68 -14.42 -3.80
N GLN A 49 -1.61 -14.34 -4.75
CA GLN A 49 -1.51 -15.06 -6.03
C GLN A 49 -0.42 -14.48 -6.95
N VAL A 50 -0.20 -13.17 -6.92
CA VAL A 50 0.65 -12.47 -7.92
C VAL A 50 2.03 -12.08 -7.38
N ALA A 51 2.15 -11.91 -6.06
CA ALA A 51 3.37 -11.37 -5.48
C ALA A 51 4.57 -12.28 -5.64
N TRP A 52 5.77 -11.69 -5.52
CA TRP A 52 7.02 -12.42 -5.42
C TRP A 52 7.84 -11.95 -4.21
N TYR A 53 8.82 -12.77 -3.84
CA TYR A 53 9.78 -12.46 -2.80
C TYR A 53 11.05 -11.87 -3.42
N ASP A 54 11.59 -10.85 -2.79
CA ASP A 54 12.94 -10.35 -3.07
C ASP A 54 13.71 -10.01 -1.80
N SER A 55 15.04 -9.97 -1.87
CA SER A 55 15.90 -9.63 -0.73
C SER A 55 17.10 -8.81 -1.15
N PHE A 56 17.41 -7.80 -0.35
CA PHE A 56 18.45 -6.83 -0.63
C PHE A 56 19.40 -6.69 0.54
N GLY A 57 20.68 -6.45 0.25
CA GLY A 57 21.66 -6.04 1.26
C GLY A 57 21.43 -4.60 1.72
N THR A 58 22.26 -4.13 2.65
CA THR A 58 22.28 -2.74 3.13
C THR A 58 22.67 -1.75 2.01
N GLY A 59 22.12 -0.53 2.05
CA GLY A 59 22.48 0.57 1.15
C GLY A 59 21.92 0.45 -0.26
N ARG A 60 20.90 -0.40 -0.47
CA ARG A 60 20.26 -0.61 -1.76
C ARG A 60 19.09 0.35 -1.93
N VAL A 61 19.02 1.00 -3.09
CA VAL A 61 17.87 1.80 -3.51
C VAL A 61 16.79 0.86 -4.03
N ILE A 62 15.63 0.84 -3.36
CA ILE A 62 14.46 0.07 -3.78
C ILE A 62 13.53 0.93 -4.63
N ILE A 63 13.34 2.18 -4.23
CA ILE A 63 12.59 3.18 -4.99
C ILE A 63 13.51 4.38 -5.18
N ARG A 64 13.52 4.94 -6.38
CA ARG A 64 14.28 6.14 -6.70
C ARG A 64 13.33 7.27 -7.11
N GLU A 65 13.53 8.43 -6.52
CA GLU A 65 12.76 9.63 -6.87
C GLU A 65 12.86 9.95 -8.37
N GLY A 66 11.75 10.45 -8.94
CA GLY A 66 11.63 10.81 -10.35
C GLY A 66 11.47 9.64 -11.32
N HIS A 67 11.63 8.40 -10.86
CA HIS A 67 11.38 7.21 -11.69
C HIS A 67 9.88 6.92 -11.82
N ALA A 68 9.51 6.13 -12.83
CA ALA A 68 8.16 5.58 -12.93
C ALA A 68 7.91 4.58 -11.79
N ALA A 69 6.69 4.55 -11.27
CA ALA A 69 6.29 3.53 -10.30
C ALA A 69 6.03 2.20 -11.00
N ASP A 70 6.77 1.16 -10.61
CA ASP A 70 6.80 -0.17 -11.22
C ASP A 70 6.28 -1.28 -10.30
N GLY A 71 6.02 -0.94 -9.03
CA GLY A 71 5.49 -1.85 -8.03
C GLY A 71 5.34 -1.22 -6.66
N PHE A 72 4.72 -1.95 -5.74
CA PHE A 72 4.63 -1.60 -4.33
C PHE A 72 4.97 -2.83 -3.47
N TYR A 73 5.25 -2.58 -2.20
CA TYR A 73 6.02 -3.52 -1.39
C TYR A 73 5.49 -3.59 0.04
N PHE A 74 5.65 -4.77 0.66
CA PHE A 74 5.55 -4.94 2.11
C PHE A 74 6.90 -5.39 2.68
N VAL A 75 7.26 -4.84 3.83
CA VAL A 75 8.50 -5.20 4.54
C VAL A 75 8.31 -6.51 5.30
N LEU A 76 8.92 -7.59 4.85
CA LEU A 76 8.90 -8.91 5.51
C LEU A 76 9.95 -9.01 6.63
N SER A 77 11.07 -8.32 6.46
CA SER A 77 12.09 -8.14 7.50
C SER A 77 13.03 -7.00 7.10
N GLY A 78 13.73 -6.46 8.09
CA GLY A 78 14.70 -5.39 7.89
C GLY A 78 14.15 -3.98 8.19
N ARG A 79 14.94 -2.98 7.82
CA ARG A 79 14.69 -1.56 8.03
C ARG A 79 15.04 -0.79 6.77
N LEU A 80 14.13 0.09 6.34
CA LEU A 80 14.36 1.02 5.25
C LEU A 80 14.10 2.45 5.72
N VAL A 81 14.62 3.42 4.97
CA VAL A 81 14.32 4.84 5.13
C VAL A 81 13.79 5.36 3.81
N GLU A 82 12.60 5.94 3.84
CA GLU A 82 12.04 6.76 2.78
C GLU A 82 12.42 8.22 3.03
N SER A 83 12.99 8.87 2.02
CA SER A 83 13.46 10.25 2.07
C SER A 83 12.97 11.04 0.86
N TYR A 84 12.74 12.33 1.05
CA TYR A 84 12.23 13.25 0.04
C TYR A 84 13.27 14.31 -0.28
N ALA A 85 13.43 14.71 -1.54
CA ALA A 85 14.34 15.80 -1.91
C ALA A 85 13.86 17.17 -1.40
N ALA A 86 12.55 17.36 -1.22
CA ALA A 86 12.00 18.56 -0.61
C ALA A 86 12.30 18.57 0.89
N GLU A 87 12.96 19.62 1.38
CA GLU A 87 13.34 19.78 2.81
C GLU A 87 12.14 19.80 3.77
N ASP A 88 10.92 19.97 3.26
CA ASP A 88 9.71 20.11 4.03
C ASP A 88 9.00 18.78 4.38
N GLU A 89 9.39 17.65 3.78
CA GLU A 89 8.84 16.32 4.07
C GLU A 89 9.80 15.52 4.97
N ALA A 90 9.27 15.04 6.11
CA ALA A 90 10.05 14.25 7.06
C ALA A 90 10.36 12.85 6.51
N ASN A 91 11.59 12.39 6.75
CA ASN A 91 11.99 11.02 6.43
C ASN A 91 11.16 10.01 7.24
N THR A 92 10.72 8.95 6.58
CA THR A 92 9.91 7.88 7.20
C THR A 92 10.75 6.61 7.35
N VAL A 93 10.70 6.00 8.54
CA VAL A 93 11.36 4.71 8.79
C VAL A 93 10.37 3.59 8.53
N LEU A 94 10.69 2.71 7.59
CA LEU A 94 9.87 1.55 7.23
C LEU A 94 10.41 0.30 7.92
N ARG A 95 9.51 -0.49 8.51
CA ARG A 95 9.82 -1.69 9.31
C ARG A 95 8.86 -2.83 8.98
N HIS A 96 9.17 -4.00 9.52
CA HIS A 96 8.35 -5.20 9.37
C HIS A 96 6.84 -4.92 9.49
N GLY A 97 6.09 -5.39 8.49
CA GLY A 97 4.64 -5.31 8.43
C GLY A 97 4.10 -4.01 7.83
N MET A 98 4.96 -3.04 7.50
CA MET A 98 4.58 -1.81 6.81
C MET A 98 4.57 -2.02 5.29
N LYS A 99 3.65 -1.32 4.60
CA LYS A 99 3.65 -1.18 3.13
C LYS A 99 4.34 0.11 2.68
N PHE A 100 4.82 0.15 1.44
CA PHE A 100 5.33 1.38 0.81
C PHE A 100 5.30 1.32 -0.72
N GLY A 101 5.38 2.49 -1.35
CA GLY A 101 5.52 2.65 -2.80
C GLY A 101 4.21 2.58 -3.60
N GLU A 102 3.06 2.60 -2.95
CA GLU A 102 1.74 2.53 -3.59
C GLU A 102 1.22 3.90 -4.08
N ARG A 103 1.66 5.00 -3.46
CA ARG A 103 1.08 6.33 -3.70
C ARG A 103 1.20 6.78 -5.16
N GLU A 104 2.35 6.55 -5.78
CA GLU A 104 2.58 6.94 -7.17
C GLU A 104 2.01 5.95 -8.19
N LEU A 105 1.66 4.73 -7.76
CA LEU A 105 0.83 3.83 -8.58
C LEU A 105 -0.58 4.39 -8.69
N LEU A 106 -1.17 4.79 -7.56
CA LEU A 106 -2.53 5.36 -7.50
C LEU A 106 -2.66 6.65 -8.32
N THR A 107 -1.74 7.59 -8.09
CA THR A 107 -1.80 8.92 -8.72
C THR A 107 -1.27 8.92 -10.16
N ARG A 108 -0.76 7.78 -10.65
CA ARG A 108 -0.09 7.67 -11.97
C ARG A 108 1.01 8.72 -12.17
N THR A 109 1.73 9.06 -11.09
CA THR A 109 2.82 10.04 -11.09
C THR A 109 4.19 9.37 -10.95
N LYS A 110 5.26 10.16 -11.06
CA LYS A 110 6.63 9.70 -10.79
C LYS A 110 6.86 9.62 -9.27
N ARG A 111 7.73 8.70 -8.85
CA ARG A 111 8.20 8.53 -7.46
C ARG A 111 8.58 9.88 -6.86
N ARG A 112 7.96 10.24 -5.73
CA ARG A 112 8.24 11.49 -5.00
C ARG A 112 9.32 11.36 -3.93
N SER A 113 9.69 10.12 -3.61
CA SER A 113 10.68 9.79 -2.59
C SER A 113 11.70 8.79 -3.12
N THR A 114 12.81 8.67 -2.39
CA THR A 114 13.78 7.59 -2.53
C THR A 114 13.71 6.69 -1.30
N VAL A 115 13.68 5.37 -1.49
CA VAL A 115 13.66 4.39 -0.41
C VAL A 115 14.93 3.55 -0.43
N LEU A 116 15.66 3.57 0.68
CA LEU A 116 16.96 2.91 0.85
C LEU A 116 16.94 1.89 1.99
N THR A 117 17.53 0.72 1.78
CA THR A 117 17.73 -0.28 2.84
C THR A 117 18.81 0.18 3.82
N GLN A 118 18.53 0.06 5.12
CA GLN A 118 19.49 0.36 6.21
C GLN A 118 20.11 -0.91 6.80
N GLU A 119 19.56 -2.07 6.47
CA GLU A 119 20.06 -3.39 6.82
C GLU A 119 19.67 -4.41 5.72
N ARG A 120 19.95 -5.70 5.92
CA ARG A 120 19.42 -6.74 5.05
C ARG A 120 17.90 -6.73 5.13
N THR A 121 17.24 -6.57 3.99
CA THR A 121 15.79 -6.41 3.89
C THR A 121 15.19 -7.49 3.01
N GLU A 122 14.04 -8.02 3.42
CA GLU A 122 13.23 -8.94 2.63
C GLU A 122 11.88 -8.30 2.33
N LEU A 123 11.43 -8.41 1.09
CA LEU A 123 10.22 -7.75 0.61
C LEU A 123 9.25 -8.75 -0.01
N PHE A 124 7.97 -8.47 0.18
CA PHE A 124 6.88 -9.00 -0.65
C PHE A 124 6.54 -7.93 -1.66
N CYS A 125 6.73 -8.26 -2.93
CA CYS A 125 6.72 -7.32 -4.04
C CYS A 125 5.53 -7.61 -4.95
N VAL A 126 4.90 -6.56 -5.46
CA VAL A 126 3.80 -6.66 -6.42
C VAL A 126 4.03 -5.65 -7.55
N HIS A 127 3.83 -6.09 -8.79
CA HIS A 127 4.07 -5.27 -9.98
C HIS A 127 2.96 -4.23 -10.14
N ALA A 128 3.28 -3.10 -10.75
CA ALA A 128 2.32 -2.04 -11.05
C ALA A 128 1.11 -2.55 -11.85
N GLN A 129 1.33 -3.43 -12.83
CA GLN A 129 0.24 -4.00 -13.65
C GLN A 129 -0.71 -4.88 -12.84
N ASP A 130 -0.18 -5.64 -11.88
CA ASP A 130 -0.99 -6.45 -10.98
C ASP A 130 -1.72 -5.58 -9.95
N TYR A 131 -1.08 -4.51 -9.47
CA TYR A 131 -1.72 -3.50 -8.65
C TYR A 131 -2.93 -2.90 -9.37
N ASP A 132 -2.72 -2.38 -10.59
CA ASP A 132 -3.80 -1.80 -11.39
C ASP A 132 -4.94 -2.80 -11.61
N ARG A 133 -4.62 -4.06 -11.91
CA ARG A 133 -5.63 -5.10 -12.09
C ARG A 133 -6.39 -5.38 -10.80
N ILE A 134 -5.71 -5.54 -9.66
CA ILE A 134 -6.34 -5.93 -8.39
C ILE A 134 -7.18 -4.80 -7.81
N PHE A 135 -6.71 -3.56 -7.94
CA PHE A 135 -7.35 -2.39 -7.33
C PHE A 135 -8.31 -1.66 -8.29
N ASN A 136 -8.03 -1.57 -9.60
CA ASN A 136 -8.94 -0.90 -10.56
C ASN A 136 -10.06 -1.81 -11.07
N LEU A 137 -10.02 -3.14 -10.92
CA LEU A 137 -11.15 -4.02 -11.23
C LEU A 137 -12.37 -3.82 -10.30
N GLN A 138 -12.35 -2.81 -9.43
CA GLN A 138 -13.47 -2.42 -8.56
C GLN A 138 -14.06 -1.02 -8.86
N GLU A 139 -13.86 -0.48 -10.06
CA GLU A 139 -14.48 0.80 -10.50
C GLU A 139 -16.00 0.84 -10.25
N ASP A 140 -16.70 -0.30 -10.28
CA ASP A 140 -18.14 -0.39 -9.98
C ASP A 140 -18.51 -0.39 -8.47
N ARG A 141 -17.57 -0.66 -7.55
CA ARG A 141 -17.83 -0.66 -6.09
C ARG A 141 -17.30 0.59 -5.38
N GLU A 142 -16.37 1.31 -6.00
CA GLU A 142 -15.64 2.40 -5.37
C GLU A 142 -16.43 3.71 -5.32
N THR A 143 -17.28 4.00 -6.29
CA THR A 143 -18.16 5.20 -6.26
C THR A 143 -19.11 5.20 -5.05
N ALA A 144 -19.45 4.02 -4.52
CA ALA A 144 -20.23 3.90 -3.29
C ALA A 144 -19.48 4.44 -2.05
N ASN A 145 -18.14 4.49 -2.07
CA ASN A 145 -17.36 5.08 -0.99
C ASN A 145 -17.52 6.60 -0.94
N LEU A 146 -17.65 7.26 -2.09
CA LEU A 146 -17.91 8.71 -2.16
C LEU A 146 -19.33 9.07 -1.67
N ASN A 147 -20.25 8.10 -1.58
CA ASN A 147 -21.58 8.37 -1.01
C ASN A 147 -21.52 8.81 0.45
N VAL A 148 -20.47 8.47 1.21
CA VAL A 148 -20.32 9.01 2.58
C VAL A 148 -20.18 10.54 2.54
N CYS A 149 -19.42 11.05 1.57
CA CYS A 149 -19.16 12.48 1.43
C CYS A 149 -20.44 13.24 1.05
N ARG A 150 -21.36 12.63 0.30
CA ARG A 150 -22.66 13.24 -0.06
C ARG A 150 -23.52 13.62 1.15
N HIS A 151 -23.34 12.95 2.28
CA HIS A 151 -24.11 13.22 3.50
C HIS A 151 -23.46 14.27 4.42
N ILE A 152 -22.24 14.71 4.09
CA ILE A 152 -21.50 15.69 4.90
C ILE A 152 -21.78 17.08 4.34
N SER A 153 -22.29 17.98 5.19
CA SER A 153 -22.73 19.32 4.80
C SER A 153 -21.68 20.15 4.05
N ILE A 154 -20.40 20.03 4.40
CA ILE A 154 -19.32 20.78 3.74
C ILE A 154 -19.11 20.36 2.27
N PHE A 155 -19.53 19.14 1.90
CA PHE A 155 -19.39 18.62 0.54
C PHE A 155 -20.65 18.79 -0.31
N LYS A 156 -21.70 19.45 0.17
CA LYS A 156 -22.96 19.63 -0.60
C LYS A 156 -22.77 20.30 -1.96
N LEU A 157 -21.82 21.23 -2.05
CA LEU A 157 -21.47 21.94 -3.29
C LEU A 157 -20.20 21.39 -3.95
N TRP A 158 -19.68 20.27 -3.46
CA TRP A 158 -18.46 19.69 -4.01
C TRP A 158 -18.73 19.06 -5.38
N PRO A 159 -17.87 19.27 -6.39
CA PRO A 159 -18.07 18.71 -7.72
C PRO A 159 -17.72 17.21 -7.74
N PHE A 160 -18.55 16.38 -7.11
CA PHE A 160 -18.34 14.93 -7.05
C PHE A 160 -18.21 14.27 -8.42
N GLN A 161 -18.89 14.83 -9.43
CA GLN A 161 -18.75 14.37 -10.81
C GLN A 161 -17.30 14.44 -11.31
N LYS A 162 -16.55 15.49 -10.93
CA LYS A 162 -15.11 15.57 -11.28
C LYS A 162 -14.27 14.51 -10.58
N LEU A 163 -14.64 14.10 -9.35
CA LEU A 163 -13.95 13.00 -8.66
C LEU A 163 -14.24 11.64 -9.30
N LEU A 164 -15.42 11.49 -9.92
CA LEU A 164 -15.77 10.29 -10.68
C LEU A 164 -15.03 10.27 -12.04
N GLU A 165 -14.88 11.43 -12.67
CA GLU A 165 -14.12 11.59 -13.93
C GLU A 165 -12.60 11.48 -13.73
N HIS A 166 -12.12 11.67 -12.49
CA HIS A 166 -10.71 11.58 -12.10
C HIS A 166 -10.52 10.64 -10.89
N PRO A 167 -10.57 9.30 -11.09
CA PRO A 167 -10.41 8.32 -10.02
C PRO A 167 -9.06 8.42 -9.29
N ASP A 168 -8.03 8.95 -9.96
CA ASP A 168 -6.70 9.23 -9.40
C ASP A 168 -6.68 10.39 -8.39
N ALA A 169 -7.74 11.21 -8.35
CA ALA A 169 -7.86 12.35 -7.45
C ALA A 169 -8.35 12.00 -6.04
N TRP A 170 -8.70 10.74 -5.77
CA TRP A 170 -9.16 10.29 -4.46
C TRP A 170 -8.74 8.84 -4.18
N THR A 171 -8.67 8.45 -2.91
CA THR A 171 -8.34 7.07 -2.52
C THR A 171 -8.98 6.72 -1.18
N MET A 172 -9.20 5.42 -0.94
CA MET A 172 -9.56 4.90 0.37
C MET A 172 -8.31 4.27 1.01
N GLN A 173 -7.97 4.74 2.22
CA GLN A 173 -6.84 4.24 2.98
C GLN A 173 -7.31 3.83 4.37
N ASN A 174 -6.81 2.69 4.84
CA ASN A 174 -7.00 2.21 6.20
C ASN A 174 -5.71 2.47 6.98
N TYR A 175 -5.84 2.85 8.25
CA TYR A 175 -4.71 3.12 9.12
C TYR A 175 -4.82 2.33 10.42
N GLN A 176 -3.68 1.91 10.96
CA GLN A 176 -3.61 1.25 12.25
C GLN A 176 -3.80 2.25 13.41
N PRO A 177 -4.31 1.81 14.58
CA PRO A 177 -4.38 2.66 15.77
C PRO A 177 -3.00 3.24 16.13
N GLY A 178 -2.98 4.54 16.48
CA GLY A 178 -1.76 5.25 16.86
C GLY A 178 -0.89 5.75 15.70
N PHE A 179 -1.28 5.49 14.45
CA PHE A 179 -0.58 6.02 13.28
C PHE A 179 -0.92 7.49 13.05
N VAL A 180 0.10 8.35 12.89
CA VAL A 180 -0.09 9.75 12.50
C VAL A 180 -0.33 9.80 10.99
N ILE A 181 -1.55 10.10 10.58
CA ILE A 181 -1.95 10.15 9.15
C ILE A 181 -1.36 11.38 8.46
N VAL A 182 -1.46 12.56 9.10
CA VAL A 182 -0.92 13.82 8.58
C VAL A 182 -0.21 14.55 9.72
N PRO A 183 1.13 14.63 9.70
CA PRO A 183 1.89 15.34 10.75
C PRO A 183 1.63 16.86 10.78
N ASP A 184 1.52 17.50 9.61
CA ASP A 184 1.14 18.92 9.46
C ASP A 184 0.11 19.08 8.33
N SER A 185 -1.13 19.40 8.69
CA SER A 185 -2.23 19.54 7.74
C SER A 185 -2.11 20.75 6.82
N ARG A 186 -1.26 21.74 7.16
CA ARG A 186 -1.04 22.92 6.31
C ARG A 186 -0.18 22.61 5.08
N ARG A 187 0.53 21.49 5.10
CA ARG A 187 1.43 21.02 4.04
C ARG A 187 0.84 19.82 3.29
N CYS A 188 -0.46 19.57 3.43
CA CYS A 188 -1.12 18.41 2.88
C CYS A 188 -1.95 18.77 1.65
N ASP A 189 -1.66 18.12 0.52
CA ASP A 189 -2.43 18.25 -0.72
C ASP A 189 -3.77 17.49 -0.68
N TRP A 190 -4.01 16.68 0.35
CA TRP A 190 -5.14 15.75 0.44
C TRP A 190 -6.16 16.17 1.50
N ILE A 191 -7.43 15.98 1.17
CA ILE A 191 -8.53 16.08 2.13
C ILE A 191 -8.89 14.67 2.61
N TYR A 192 -8.83 14.47 3.92
CA TYR A 192 -9.15 13.20 4.54
C TYR A 192 -10.59 13.21 5.05
N VAL A 193 -11.36 12.19 4.68
CA VAL A 193 -12.71 11.95 5.17
C VAL A 193 -12.73 10.62 5.92
N VAL A 194 -13.06 10.66 7.21
CA VAL A 194 -13.14 9.45 8.03
C VAL A 194 -14.47 8.75 7.76
N LYS A 195 -14.42 7.63 7.04
CA LYS A 195 -15.61 6.83 6.69
C LYS A 195 -16.07 5.94 7.85
N THR A 196 -15.15 5.25 8.49
CA THR A 196 -15.43 4.30 9.59
C THR A 196 -14.29 4.29 10.59
N VAL A 197 -14.62 4.24 11.87
CA VAL A 197 -13.66 4.03 12.96
C VAL A 197 -14.00 2.69 13.62
N ARG A 198 -13.04 1.78 13.73
CA ARG A 198 -13.19 0.58 14.57
C ARG A 198 -12.69 0.94 15.96
N THR A 199 -13.60 1.10 16.92
CA THR A 199 -13.25 1.19 18.33
C THR A 199 -12.89 -0.20 18.83
N VAL A 200 -11.69 -0.33 19.41
CA VAL A 200 -11.34 -1.52 20.20
C VAL A 200 -12.03 -1.32 21.54
N ASN A 201 -13.16 -1.98 21.76
CA ASN A 201 -13.77 -2.03 23.08
C ASN A 201 -12.82 -2.80 24.00
N GLY A 202 -12.37 -2.16 25.08
CA GLY A 202 -11.57 -2.77 26.14
C GLY A 202 -12.40 -3.69 27.03
#